data_AF-A0A3E2CK60-F1
#
_entry.id   AF-A0A3E2CK60-F1
#
_cell.length_a   1.000
_cell.length_b   1.000
_cell.length_c   1.000
_cell.angle_alpha   90.00
_cell.angle_beta   90.00
_cell.angle_gamma   90.00
#
_symmetry.space_group_name_H-M   'P 1'
#
loop_
_entity.id
_entity.type
_entity.pdbx_description
1 polymer ?
#
loop_
_entity_poly.entity_id
_entity_poly.type
_entity_poly.pdbx_seq_one_letter_code
_entity_poly.pdbx_strand_id
1 'polypeptide(L)'
;MPNIIDLLRNDFSTFAQRKFNAVDALILCELSYINMPTSVPKYCDNPKNISTVSINELFRIEDYSSMFASGAPKVDKFRRKLLLAVASSPRYRGIRVGEYLERFDESNIDESLEQQFAGVTFDLSNCEGIDNPHTLVIAYRGTDNTLVGWKEDFNMAFRCPVPAQESAAEYLTSVAQRYSKCYSNKNFFNKLFANKLFARFSKSSVDLQNNNSNIIVVGHSKGGNMAAYAAMRLDATSQKLGDLVSKIYSMDGPGFASDVVDTSVFANVSSRIEKVVPQSAFIGLIMDTGVPYKVTTADSIGLMQHFGMYWQVKNGDFDYCDCVTPRALAVSKAANEWMMNLPFEERKRRIDAVYKIFSNLGYPTFDEMSLHWSEVVPKLLKVAMHMDSKTHELIRSVMSAFALVGGSDKKS
;
A
#
# COMPACT_ATOMS: atom_id res chain seq x y z
N MET A 1 -21.54 1.30 9.31
CA MET A 1 -20.77 1.73 10.51
C MET A 1 -19.76 2.81 10.08
N PRO A 2 -19.12 3.56 10.99
CA PRO A 2 -18.18 4.61 10.62
C PRO A 2 -16.98 4.07 9.82
N ASN A 3 -16.53 4.81 8.80
CA ASN A 3 -15.29 4.53 8.05
C ASN A 3 -14.25 5.66 8.24
N ILE A 4 -13.13 5.60 7.52
CA ILE A 4 -12.04 6.58 7.66
C ILE A 4 -12.47 8.03 7.38
N ILE A 5 -13.47 8.28 6.52
CA ILE A 5 -14.00 9.63 6.27
C ILE A 5 -14.81 10.11 7.48
N ASP A 6 -15.59 9.22 8.10
CA ASP A 6 -16.34 9.55 9.30
C ASP A 6 -15.38 9.85 10.46
N LEU A 7 -14.29 9.10 10.59
CA LEU A 7 -13.24 9.40 11.57
C LEU A 7 -12.63 10.79 11.34
N LEU A 8 -12.18 11.07 10.12
CA LEU A 8 -11.55 12.35 9.77
C LEU A 8 -12.44 13.58 10.05
N ARG A 9 -13.76 13.40 10.03
CA ARG A 9 -14.75 14.46 10.23
C ARG A 9 -15.17 14.66 11.67
N ASN A 10 -14.99 13.64 12.52
CA ASN A 10 -15.55 13.63 13.88
C ASN A 10 -14.50 13.44 14.98
N ASP A 11 -13.32 12.90 14.65
CA ASP A 11 -12.19 12.77 15.57
C ASP A 11 -11.13 13.83 15.27
N PHE A 12 -10.92 14.72 16.24
CA PHE A 12 -9.96 15.82 16.17
C PHE A 12 -8.71 15.60 17.02
N SER A 13 -8.50 14.38 17.54
CA SER A 13 -7.29 14.02 18.28
C SER A 13 -6.05 14.10 17.39
N THR A 14 -5.05 14.89 17.82
CA THR A 14 -3.76 15.02 17.14
C THR A 14 -2.85 13.84 17.48
N PHE A 15 -1.66 13.80 16.91
CA PHE A 15 -0.72 12.71 17.19
C PHE A 15 -0.25 12.71 18.65
N ALA A 16 -0.39 13.83 19.37
CA ALA A 16 -0.10 13.93 20.80
C ALA A 16 -1.05 13.09 21.66
N GLN A 17 -2.34 13.03 21.31
CA GLN A 17 -3.33 12.26 22.06
C GLN A 17 -3.43 10.81 21.58
N ARG A 18 -3.20 10.55 20.28
CA ARG A 18 -3.23 9.21 19.69
C ARG A 18 -2.06 9.04 18.75
N LYS A 19 -1.15 8.12 19.07
CA LYS A 19 0.02 7.80 18.22
C LYS A 19 -0.38 7.36 16.81
N PHE A 20 0.55 7.48 15.87
CA PHE A 20 0.36 6.99 14.51
C PHE A 20 0.01 5.50 14.52
N ASN A 21 -1.06 5.10 13.85
CA ASN A 21 -1.53 3.71 13.80
C ASN A 21 -1.90 3.25 12.39
N ALA A 22 -2.47 2.05 12.29
CA ALA A 22 -2.83 1.42 11.02
C ALA A 22 -3.89 2.21 10.22
N VAL A 23 -4.80 2.93 10.88
CA VAL A 23 -5.78 3.79 10.19
C VAL A 23 -5.10 4.97 9.52
N ASP A 24 -4.12 5.60 10.20
CA ASP A 24 -3.33 6.68 9.61
C ASP A 24 -2.57 6.20 8.36
N ALA A 25 -1.98 4.99 8.44
CA ALA A 25 -1.32 4.38 7.30
C ALA A 25 -2.27 4.14 6.12
N LEU A 26 -3.48 3.62 6.36
CA LEU A 26 -4.48 3.43 5.30
C LEU A 26 -4.90 4.76 4.66
N ILE A 27 -5.10 5.82 5.46
CA ILE A 27 -5.42 7.16 4.94
C ILE A 27 -4.33 7.65 3.97
N LEU A 28 -3.05 7.46 4.33
CA LEU A 28 -1.93 7.86 3.48
C LEU A 28 -1.78 6.97 2.24
N CYS A 29 -2.08 5.67 2.34
CA CYS A 29 -2.20 4.79 1.18
C CYS A 29 -3.29 5.31 0.22
N GLU A 30 -4.49 5.59 0.72
CA GLU A 30 -5.62 6.08 -0.09
C GLU A 30 -5.33 7.46 -0.73
N LEU A 31 -4.61 8.35 -0.04
CA LEU A 31 -4.13 9.61 -0.61
C LEU A 31 -3.13 9.41 -1.75
N SER A 32 -2.26 8.39 -1.67
CA SER A 32 -1.29 8.11 -2.74
C SER A 32 -1.92 7.62 -4.06
N TYR A 33 -3.21 7.28 -4.04
CA TYR A 33 -3.96 6.97 -5.26
C TYR A 33 -4.54 8.22 -5.96
N ILE A 34 -4.38 9.42 -5.40
CA ILE A 34 -4.69 10.67 -6.11
C ILE A 34 -3.53 10.95 -7.07
N ASN A 35 -3.83 11.23 -8.34
CA ASN A 35 -2.78 11.59 -9.30
C ASN A 35 -2.20 12.94 -8.88
N MET A 36 -0.89 12.98 -8.61
CA MET A 36 -0.27 14.17 -8.02
C MET A 36 -0.20 15.30 -9.07
N PRO A 37 -0.74 16.50 -8.78
CA PRO A 37 -0.69 17.63 -9.72
C PRO A 37 0.75 18.15 -9.87
N THR A 38 0.98 18.96 -10.90
CA THR A 38 2.33 19.50 -11.21
C THR A 38 2.90 20.41 -10.12
N SER A 39 2.08 20.90 -9.19
CA SER A 39 2.50 21.64 -8.01
C SER A 39 3.24 20.79 -6.99
N VAL A 40 3.08 19.46 -7.03
CA VAL A 40 3.79 18.53 -6.14
C VAL A 40 5.19 18.25 -6.70
N PRO A 41 6.27 18.45 -5.92
CA PRO A 41 7.62 18.18 -6.37
C PRO A 41 7.80 16.72 -6.81
N LYS A 42 8.45 16.51 -7.94
CA LYS A 42 8.76 15.16 -8.44
C LYS A 42 9.98 14.59 -7.74
N TYR A 43 10.07 13.28 -7.76
CA TYR A 43 11.19 12.53 -7.23
C TYR A 43 12.52 13.03 -7.81
N CYS A 44 13.45 13.36 -6.91
CA CYS A 44 14.78 13.86 -7.24
C CYS A 44 14.84 15.22 -7.95
N ASP A 45 13.77 16.02 -8.00
CA ASP A 45 13.82 17.43 -8.45
C ASP A 45 14.88 18.22 -7.67
N ASN A 46 15.07 17.88 -6.38
CA ASN A 46 16.21 18.30 -5.59
C ASN A 46 17.05 17.09 -5.16
N PRO A 47 18.24 16.87 -5.74
CA PRO A 47 19.04 15.69 -5.43
C PRO A 47 19.65 15.73 -4.01
N LYS A 48 19.58 16.88 -3.32
CA LYS A 48 20.21 17.07 -2.00
C LYS A 48 19.24 16.96 -0.83
N ASN A 49 17.96 17.29 -1.02
CA ASN A 49 16.96 17.38 0.03
C ASN A 49 15.66 16.68 -0.39
N ILE A 50 14.79 16.42 0.59
CA ILE A 50 13.41 15.99 0.35
C ILE A 50 12.57 17.25 0.09
N SER A 51 11.99 17.36 -1.10
CA SER A 51 11.17 18.51 -1.50
C SER A 51 9.69 18.17 -1.34
N THR A 52 8.98 18.96 -0.54
CA THR A 52 7.54 18.80 -0.31
C THR A 52 6.81 20.14 -0.35
N VAL A 53 5.51 20.12 -0.62
CA VAL A 53 4.58 21.25 -0.52
C VAL A 53 3.50 20.95 0.52
N SER A 54 2.85 21.98 1.08
CA SER A 54 1.72 21.76 1.99
C SER A 54 0.61 20.99 1.27
N ILE A 55 -0.08 20.07 1.95
CA ILE A 55 -1.23 19.36 1.37
C ILE A 55 -2.33 20.33 0.90
N ASN A 56 -2.38 21.55 1.44
CA ASN A 56 -3.31 22.59 1.01
C ASN A 56 -3.02 23.11 -0.41
N GLU A 57 -1.80 22.95 -0.94
CA GLU A 57 -1.45 23.33 -2.31
C GLU A 57 -2.10 22.44 -3.38
N LEU A 58 -2.77 21.36 -2.97
CA LEU A 58 -3.50 20.45 -3.86
C LEU A 58 -4.95 20.91 -4.13
N PHE A 59 -5.47 21.94 -3.42
CA PHE A 59 -6.82 22.46 -3.65
C PHE A 59 -6.88 23.42 -4.86
N ARG A 60 -6.56 22.87 -6.03
CA ARG A 60 -6.54 23.58 -7.31
C ARG A 60 -7.64 23.04 -8.20
N ILE A 61 -8.73 23.79 -8.34
CA ILE A 61 -9.94 23.32 -9.03
C ILE A 61 -9.64 22.99 -10.51
N GLU A 62 -8.67 23.69 -11.11
CA GLU A 62 -8.20 23.47 -12.47
C GLU A 62 -7.51 22.11 -12.66
N ASP A 63 -6.98 21.50 -11.59
CA ASP A 63 -6.29 20.21 -11.62
C ASP A 63 -7.23 19.03 -11.27
N TYR A 64 -8.43 19.28 -10.74
CA TYR A 64 -9.27 18.21 -10.19
C TYR A 64 -9.67 17.14 -11.20
N SER A 65 -9.87 17.51 -12.47
CA SER A 65 -10.23 16.54 -13.50
C SER A 65 -9.12 15.52 -13.79
N SER A 66 -7.84 15.91 -13.63
CA SER A 66 -6.70 15.00 -13.82
C SER A 66 -6.30 14.29 -12.52
N MET A 67 -6.47 14.95 -11.38
CA MET A 67 -6.18 14.38 -10.05
C MET A 67 -7.09 13.19 -9.70
N PHE A 68 -8.38 13.30 -10.03
CA PHE A 68 -9.41 12.30 -9.72
C PHE A 68 -9.91 11.63 -11.00
N ALA A 69 -9.01 10.87 -11.64
CA ALA A 69 -9.24 10.23 -12.93
C ALA A 69 -9.08 8.69 -12.83
N SER A 70 -9.66 8.07 -11.81
CA SER A 70 -9.56 6.61 -11.62
C SER A 70 -10.39 5.79 -12.60
N GLY A 71 -11.29 6.43 -13.35
CA GLY A 71 -12.29 5.76 -14.18
C GLY A 71 -13.53 5.29 -13.40
N ALA A 72 -13.54 5.40 -12.08
CA ALA A 72 -14.64 5.00 -11.21
C ALA A 72 -15.20 6.20 -10.42
N PRO A 73 -16.36 6.79 -10.81
CA PRO A 73 -16.89 8.01 -10.19
C PRO A 73 -17.09 7.94 -8.66
N LYS A 74 -17.40 6.74 -8.13
CA LYS A 74 -17.55 6.51 -6.68
C LYS A 74 -16.21 6.66 -5.95
N VAL A 75 -15.13 6.13 -6.53
CA VAL A 75 -13.76 6.21 -6.00
C VAL A 75 -13.24 7.63 -6.09
N ASP A 76 -13.42 8.31 -7.24
CA ASP A 76 -13.01 9.70 -7.42
C ASP A 76 -13.72 10.65 -6.44
N LYS A 77 -15.04 10.44 -6.23
CA LYS A 77 -15.80 11.19 -5.22
C LYS A 77 -15.29 10.93 -3.80
N PHE A 78 -14.89 9.71 -3.48
CA PHE A 78 -14.30 9.37 -2.20
C PHE A 78 -12.94 10.05 -2.01
N ARG A 79 -12.02 9.93 -2.96
CA ARG A 79 -10.68 10.54 -2.90
C ARG A 79 -10.72 12.06 -2.76
N ARG A 80 -11.65 12.73 -3.45
CA ARG A 80 -11.89 14.17 -3.26
C ARG A 80 -12.36 14.52 -1.84
N LYS A 81 -13.28 13.72 -1.28
CA LYS A 81 -13.71 13.90 0.12
C LYS A 81 -12.57 13.63 1.10
N LEU A 82 -11.75 12.63 0.82
CA LEU A 82 -10.58 12.26 1.61
C LEU A 82 -9.58 13.41 1.66
N LEU A 83 -9.17 13.95 0.51
CA LEU A 83 -8.26 15.09 0.44
C LEU A 83 -8.77 16.28 1.27
N LEU A 84 -10.04 16.65 1.08
CA LEU A 84 -10.68 17.72 1.85
C LEU A 84 -10.64 17.46 3.36
N ALA A 85 -10.98 16.25 3.78
CA ALA A 85 -11.06 15.89 5.19
C ALA A 85 -9.66 15.85 5.85
N VAL A 86 -8.65 15.30 5.18
CA VAL A 86 -7.27 15.26 5.66
C VAL A 86 -6.71 16.67 5.81
N ALA A 87 -6.86 17.51 4.78
CA ALA A 87 -6.36 18.89 4.82
C ALA A 87 -7.04 19.77 5.86
N SER A 88 -8.29 19.44 6.23
CA SER A 88 -9.05 20.19 7.24
C SER A 88 -8.85 19.67 8.67
N SER A 89 -8.41 18.41 8.82
CA SER A 89 -8.32 17.75 10.13
C SER A 89 -7.14 18.28 10.97
N PRO A 90 -7.33 18.58 12.26
CA PRO A 90 -6.25 18.97 13.18
C PRO A 90 -5.08 18.00 13.23
N ARG A 91 -5.37 16.71 13.08
CA ARG A 91 -4.37 15.64 13.09
C ARG A 91 -3.45 15.70 11.86
N TYR A 92 -4.00 15.99 10.68
CA TYR A 92 -3.31 15.77 9.40
C TYR A 92 -3.03 17.05 8.60
N ARG A 93 -3.63 18.20 8.93
CA ARG A 93 -3.47 19.46 8.17
C ARG A 93 -2.03 19.99 8.10
N GLY A 94 -1.14 19.48 8.94
CA GLY A 94 0.30 19.74 8.88
C GLY A 94 1.05 18.93 7.83
N ILE A 95 0.43 17.94 7.18
CA ILE A 95 1.09 17.08 6.19
C ILE A 95 1.61 17.92 5.03
N ARG A 96 2.83 17.58 4.60
CA ARG A 96 3.39 18.01 3.34
C ARG A 96 3.58 16.81 2.42
N VAL A 97 3.47 17.00 1.12
CA VAL A 97 3.55 15.94 0.10
C VAL A 97 4.58 16.29 -0.97
N GLY A 98 5.31 15.30 -1.46
CA GLY A 98 6.32 15.47 -2.50
C GLY A 98 7.02 14.18 -2.87
N GLU A 99 8.15 14.34 -3.57
CA GLU A 99 8.94 13.24 -4.11
C GLU A 99 8.11 12.26 -4.95
N TYR A 100 7.13 12.75 -5.70
CA TYR A 100 6.26 11.87 -6.48
C TYR A 100 7.02 11.23 -7.64
N LEU A 101 6.93 9.89 -7.75
CA LEU A 101 7.46 9.14 -8.88
C LEU A 101 6.41 8.19 -9.41
N GLU A 102 6.23 8.17 -10.73
CA GLU A 102 5.46 7.17 -11.44
C GLU A 102 6.29 6.57 -12.57
N ARG A 103 6.16 5.26 -12.74
CA ARG A 103 6.78 4.49 -13.82
C ARG A 103 5.76 3.45 -14.28
N PHE A 104 5.20 3.68 -15.45
CA PHE A 104 4.24 2.77 -16.10
C PHE A 104 4.82 2.31 -17.43
N ASP A 105 4.91 0.99 -17.62
CA ASP A 105 5.18 0.36 -18.91
C ASP A 105 4.12 -0.72 -19.16
N GLU A 106 3.27 -0.46 -20.15
CA GLU A 106 2.20 -1.34 -20.63
C GLU A 106 2.41 -1.74 -22.09
N SER A 107 3.60 -1.52 -22.63
CA SER A 107 3.88 -1.71 -24.06
C SER A 107 3.71 -3.16 -24.52
N ASN A 108 3.77 -4.13 -23.59
CA ASN A 108 3.82 -5.57 -23.83
C ASN A 108 4.95 -5.97 -24.80
N ILE A 109 5.96 -5.11 -25.00
CA ILE A 109 7.11 -5.38 -25.89
C ILE A 109 8.10 -6.31 -25.18
N ASP A 110 8.31 -6.09 -23.87
CA ASP A 110 9.21 -6.87 -23.03
C ASP A 110 8.56 -7.09 -21.65
N GLU A 111 8.18 -8.34 -21.36
CA GLU A 111 7.61 -8.74 -20.05
C GLU A 111 8.58 -8.47 -18.88
N SER A 112 9.87 -8.27 -19.17
CA SER A 112 10.85 -7.90 -18.16
C SER A 112 10.71 -6.46 -17.68
N LEU A 113 10.09 -5.58 -18.49
CA LEU A 113 9.93 -4.15 -18.25
C LEU A 113 8.51 -3.75 -17.83
N GLU A 114 7.50 -4.61 -18.07
CA GLU A 114 6.10 -4.38 -17.66
C GLU A 114 6.00 -4.03 -16.17
N GLN A 115 5.53 -2.81 -15.88
CA GLN A 115 5.54 -2.26 -14.54
C GLN A 115 4.40 -1.29 -14.31
N GLN A 116 3.78 -1.37 -13.14
CA GLN A 116 2.94 -0.31 -12.58
C GLN A 116 3.45 0.10 -11.20
N PHE A 117 4.24 1.18 -11.16
CA PHE A 117 4.83 1.71 -9.93
C PHE A 117 4.43 3.17 -9.71
N ALA A 118 4.02 3.49 -8.48
CA ALA A 118 3.95 4.87 -7.99
C ALA A 118 4.40 4.96 -6.53
N GLY A 119 5.22 5.96 -6.22
CA GLY A 119 5.72 6.27 -4.88
C GLY A 119 5.50 7.74 -4.53
N VAL A 120 5.05 7.99 -3.30
CA VAL A 120 4.80 9.34 -2.75
C VAL A 120 5.43 9.43 -1.37
N THR A 121 6.08 10.56 -1.06
CA THR A 121 6.57 10.84 0.29
C THR A 121 5.69 11.90 0.95
N PHE A 122 5.16 11.55 2.12
CA PHE A 122 4.50 12.48 3.04
C PHE A 122 5.44 12.85 4.17
N ASP A 123 5.57 14.15 4.44
CA ASP A 123 6.33 14.68 5.57
C ASP A 123 5.35 15.14 6.65
N LEU A 124 5.39 14.44 7.79
CA LEU A 124 4.53 14.67 8.95
C LEU A 124 5.20 15.58 9.99
N SER A 125 6.40 16.11 9.73
CA SER A 125 7.17 16.92 10.70
C SER A 125 6.40 18.14 11.23
N ASN A 126 5.42 18.64 10.46
CA ASN A 126 4.59 19.78 10.83
C ASN A 126 3.23 19.37 11.45
N CYS A 127 2.98 18.08 11.66
CA CYS A 127 1.78 17.59 12.33
C CYS A 127 1.93 17.68 13.85
N GLU A 128 0.88 18.13 14.53
CA GLU A 128 0.90 18.35 15.96
C GLU A 128 1.06 17.02 16.72
N GLY A 129 2.12 16.94 17.54
CA GLY A 129 2.35 15.81 18.44
C GLY A 129 2.88 14.54 17.79
N ILE A 130 3.40 14.59 16.56
CA ILE A 130 4.00 13.42 15.94
C ILE A 130 5.20 12.94 16.77
N ASP A 131 5.21 11.64 17.10
CA ASP A 131 6.16 11.04 18.07
C ASP A 131 7.62 11.40 17.79
N ASN A 132 7.98 11.49 16.51
CA ASN A 132 9.30 11.90 16.09
C ASN A 132 9.22 13.19 15.25
N PRO A 133 9.98 14.25 15.60
CA PRO A 133 9.88 15.58 14.98
C PRO A 133 10.26 15.62 13.48
N HIS A 134 10.57 14.47 12.88
CA HIS A 134 11.04 14.33 11.52
C HIS A 134 10.45 13.13 10.78
N THR A 135 9.22 12.75 11.09
CA THR A 135 8.62 11.53 10.50
C THR A 135 8.30 11.71 9.01
N LEU A 136 8.91 10.87 8.17
CA LEU A 136 8.48 10.67 6.80
C LEU A 136 7.64 9.41 6.68
N VAL A 137 6.61 9.47 5.84
CA VAL A 137 5.84 8.31 5.42
C VAL A 137 6.03 8.12 3.92
N ILE A 138 6.59 6.98 3.52
CA ILE A 138 6.74 6.60 2.12
C ILE A 138 5.59 5.68 1.76
N ALA A 139 4.71 6.13 0.88
CA ALA A 139 3.55 5.40 0.42
C ALA A 139 3.78 4.85 -0.99
N TYR A 140 3.55 3.55 -1.15
CA TYR A 140 3.48 2.91 -2.46
C TYR A 140 2.03 2.63 -2.84
N ARG A 141 1.67 3.06 -4.05
CA ARG A 141 0.35 2.79 -4.62
C ARG A 141 0.28 1.32 -5.04
N GLY A 142 -0.87 0.69 -4.84
CA GLY A 142 -1.17 -0.57 -5.50
C GLY A 142 -1.40 -0.40 -7.00
N THR A 143 -1.82 -1.47 -7.65
CA THR A 143 -2.28 -1.41 -9.04
C THR A 143 -3.57 -0.61 -9.15
N ASP A 144 -3.85 -0.07 -10.34
CA ASP A 144 -5.21 0.36 -10.65
C ASP A 144 -6.11 -0.85 -10.93
N ASN A 145 -7.39 -0.59 -11.20
CA ASN A 145 -8.36 -1.66 -11.40
C ASN A 145 -8.25 -2.31 -12.80
N THR A 146 -7.22 -1.99 -13.59
CA THR A 146 -7.04 -2.55 -14.94
C THR A 146 -6.55 -4.00 -14.87
N LEU A 147 -6.95 -4.81 -15.86
CA LEU A 147 -6.44 -6.17 -15.99
C LEU A 147 -4.92 -6.20 -16.23
N VAL A 148 -4.36 -5.18 -16.89
CA VAL A 148 -2.92 -5.07 -17.20
C VAL A 148 -2.10 -4.86 -15.92
N GLY A 149 -2.54 -3.99 -15.02
CA GLY A 149 -1.90 -3.81 -13.71
C GLY A 149 -1.79 -5.12 -12.94
N TRP A 150 -2.82 -5.97 -13.02
CA TRP A 150 -2.84 -7.27 -12.36
C TRP A 150 -1.89 -8.32 -12.96
N LYS A 151 -1.40 -8.16 -14.20
CA LYS A 151 -0.42 -9.10 -14.79
C LYS A 151 0.87 -9.11 -13.96
N GLU A 152 1.39 -7.94 -13.61
CA GLU A 152 2.56 -7.83 -12.74
C GLU A 152 2.28 -8.39 -11.33
N ASP A 153 1.07 -8.19 -10.79
CA ASP A 153 0.67 -8.73 -9.49
C ASP A 153 0.71 -10.26 -9.47
N PHE A 154 0.22 -10.88 -10.55
CA PHE A 154 0.30 -12.33 -10.74
C PHE A 154 1.74 -12.81 -10.91
N ASN A 155 2.58 -12.05 -11.60
CA ASN A 155 3.99 -12.38 -11.79
C ASN A 155 4.75 -12.47 -10.46
N MET A 156 4.34 -11.72 -9.42
CA MET A 156 4.94 -11.80 -8.07
C MET A 156 4.90 -13.22 -7.47
N ALA A 157 3.98 -14.08 -7.93
CA ALA A 157 3.89 -15.46 -7.46
C ALA A 157 5.02 -16.36 -7.94
N PHE A 158 5.72 -16.03 -9.02
CA PHE A 158 6.85 -16.81 -9.55
C PHE A 158 8.12 -16.00 -9.80
N ARG A 159 8.05 -14.67 -9.76
CA ARG A 159 9.18 -13.77 -10.00
C ARG A 159 9.35 -12.83 -8.82
N CYS A 160 10.54 -12.82 -8.23
CA CYS A 160 10.99 -11.78 -7.31
C CYS A 160 12.47 -11.47 -7.57
N PRO A 161 12.83 -10.21 -7.86
CA PRO A 161 11.93 -9.07 -7.93
C PRO A 161 11.12 -8.99 -9.24
N VAL A 162 9.89 -8.47 -9.13
CA VAL A 162 9.21 -7.83 -10.27
C VAL A 162 9.71 -6.39 -10.44
N PRO A 163 9.59 -5.76 -11.62
CA PRO A 163 10.09 -4.41 -11.86
C PRO A 163 9.63 -3.39 -10.80
N ALA A 164 8.34 -3.39 -10.43
CA ALA A 164 7.80 -2.43 -9.47
C ALA A 164 8.45 -2.55 -8.07
N GLN A 165 8.83 -3.77 -7.68
CA GLN A 165 9.60 -4.00 -6.45
C GLN A 165 11.00 -3.38 -6.55
N GLU A 166 11.69 -3.49 -7.69
CA GLU A 166 12.98 -2.82 -7.91
C GLU A 166 12.85 -1.30 -7.85
N SER A 167 11.84 -0.74 -8.53
CA SER A 167 11.53 0.69 -8.47
C SER A 167 11.23 1.16 -7.04
N ALA A 168 10.51 0.36 -6.26
CA ALA A 168 10.22 0.65 -4.85
C ALA A 168 11.50 0.67 -4.00
N ALA A 169 12.38 -0.33 -4.16
CA ALA A 169 13.65 -0.41 -3.44
C ALA A 169 14.59 0.75 -3.80
N GLU A 170 14.68 1.12 -5.08
CA GLU A 170 15.44 2.28 -5.55
C GLU A 170 14.91 3.57 -4.90
N TYR A 171 13.59 3.76 -4.94
CA TYR A 171 12.92 4.93 -4.37
C TYR A 171 13.21 5.08 -2.87
N LEU A 172 12.98 4.02 -2.08
CA LEU A 172 13.22 4.04 -0.63
C LEU A 172 14.68 4.31 -0.32
N THR A 173 15.59 3.65 -1.03
CA THR A 173 17.03 3.82 -0.81
C THR A 173 17.45 5.26 -1.07
N SER A 174 17.00 5.87 -2.17
CA SER A 174 17.29 7.26 -2.50
C SER A 174 16.73 8.24 -1.46
N VAL A 175 15.46 8.08 -1.06
CA VAL A 175 14.84 8.92 -0.04
C VAL A 175 15.56 8.76 1.29
N ALA A 176 15.82 7.53 1.75
CA ALA A 176 16.52 7.25 3.01
C ALA A 176 17.94 7.84 3.04
N GLN A 177 18.68 7.77 1.92
CA GLN A 177 20.02 8.36 1.80
C GLN A 177 19.98 9.89 1.89
N ARG A 178 19.08 10.55 1.14
CA ARG A 178 18.94 12.02 1.17
C ARG A 178 18.47 12.49 2.54
N TYR A 179 17.46 11.82 3.08
CA TYR A 179 16.96 12.02 4.43
C TYR A 179 18.11 11.93 5.44
N SER A 180 18.85 10.81 5.52
CA SER A 180 19.98 10.64 6.45
C SER A 180 21.04 11.74 6.33
N LYS A 181 21.35 12.21 5.12
CA LYS A 181 22.32 13.31 4.88
C LYS A 181 21.81 14.65 5.42
N CYS A 182 20.55 15.00 5.16
CA CYS A 182 19.94 16.23 5.66
C CYS A 182 20.00 16.29 7.21
N TYR A 183 19.70 15.17 7.88
CA TYR A 183 19.73 15.12 9.35
C TYR A 183 21.13 15.10 9.93
N SER A 184 22.07 14.40 9.30
CA SER A 184 23.48 14.42 9.72
C SER A 184 24.02 15.85 9.71
N ASN A 185 23.69 16.63 8.66
CA ASN A 185 24.09 18.03 8.56
C ASN A 185 23.41 18.93 9.60
N LYS A 186 22.08 18.81 9.78
CA LYS A 186 21.34 19.59 10.80
C LYS A 186 21.87 19.31 12.22
N ASN A 187 22.14 18.05 12.55
CA ASN A 187 22.73 17.67 13.83
C ASN A 187 24.16 18.19 14.00
N PHE A 188 24.98 18.18 12.94
CA PHE A 188 26.32 18.76 12.98
C PHE A 188 26.29 20.26 13.27
N PHE A 189 25.46 21.03 12.56
CA PHE A 189 25.30 22.46 12.81
C PHE A 189 24.75 22.73 14.21
N ASN A 190 23.71 22.01 14.63
CA ASN A 190 23.15 22.16 15.98
C ASN A 190 24.21 21.85 17.06
N LYS A 191 25.03 20.81 16.89
CA LYS A 191 26.16 20.52 17.80
C LYS A 191 27.24 21.60 17.77
N LEU A 192 27.55 22.17 16.61
CA LEU A 192 28.54 23.23 16.47
C LEU A 192 28.09 24.54 17.13
N PHE A 193 26.81 24.90 16.95
CA PHE A 193 26.19 26.06 17.58
C PHE A 193 25.98 25.84 19.08
N ALA A 194 25.54 24.65 19.49
CA ALA A 194 25.47 24.25 20.89
C ALA A 194 26.86 24.34 21.53
N ASN A 195 27.91 23.78 20.94
CA ASN A 195 29.26 23.89 21.50
C ASN A 195 29.78 25.33 21.60
N LYS A 196 29.37 26.24 20.70
CA LYS A 196 29.67 27.68 20.82
C LYS A 196 28.87 28.37 21.93
N LEU A 197 27.65 27.93 22.23
CA LEU A 197 26.77 28.55 23.24
C LEU A 197 26.97 27.95 24.65
N PHE A 198 27.18 26.62 24.72
CA PHE A 198 27.40 25.85 25.94
C PHE A 198 28.82 25.98 26.51
N ALA A 199 29.77 26.57 25.77
CA ALA A 199 31.03 27.03 26.33
C ALA A 199 30.86 28.14 27.40
N ARG A 200 29.63 28.65 27.60
CA ARG A 200 29.35 29.72 28.57
C ARG A 200 28.41 29.36 29.72
N PHE A 201 27.67 28.25 29.66
CA PHE A 201 26.77 27.84 30.75
C PHE A 201 26.67 26.31 30.83
N SER A 202 27.38 25.73 31.79
CA SER A 202 27.28 24.31 32.14
C SER A 202 26.44 24.15 33.40
N LYS A 203 25.23 23.59 33.22
CA LYS A 203 24.58 22.59 34.09
C LYS A 203 23.09 22.48 33.74
N SER A 204 22.78 21.61 32.78
CA SER A 204 21.65 20.68 32.90
C SER A 204 21.75 19.66 31.79
N SER A 205 22.01 18.42 32.17
CA SER A 205 21.85 17.24 31.32
C SER A 205 20.35 17.04 31.11
N VAL A 206 19.79 17.75 30.13
CA VAL A 206 18.49 17.38 29.56
C VAL A 206 18.74 16.11 28.75
N ASP A 207 18.00 15.06 29.07
CA ASP A 207 17.99 13.78 28.38
C ASP A 207 17.99 13.98 26.85
N LEU A 208 19.13 13.70 26.22
CA LEU A 208 19.29 13.54 24.77
C LEU A 208 18.69 12.18 24.32
N GLN A 209 17.49 11.84 24.82
CA GLN A 209 16.79 10.62 24.44
C GLN A 209 16.21 10.78 23.02
N ASN A 210 16.85 10.09 22.07
CA ASN A 210 16.38 9.71 20.73
C ASN A 210 15.72 10.79 19.86
N ASN A 211 16.57 11.69 19.34
CA ASN A 211 16.28 12.55 18.18
C ASN A 211 16.32 11.76 16.84
N ASN A 212 15.73 10.55 16.81
CA ASN A 212 15.98 9.58 15.75
C ASN A 212 15.02 9.78 14.57
N SER A 213 15.49 10.44 13.52
CA SER A 213 14.95 10.36 12.16
C SER A 213 14.15 9.06 11.90
N ASN A 214 12.90 9.19 11.49
CA ASN A 214 11.92 8.09 11.39
C ASN A 214 11.28 8.02 10.00
N ILE A 215 11.37 6.86 9.37
CA ILE A 215 10.65 6.52 8.15
C ILE A 215 9.61 5.45 8.49
N ILE A 216 8.38 5.68 8.06
CA ILE A 216 7.32 4.68 8.03
C ILE A 216 7.08 4.35 6.56
N VAL A 217 7.01 3.06 6.22
CA VAL A 217 6.68 2.64 4.85
C VAL A 217 5.26 2.08 4.86
N VAL A 218 4.41 2.52 3.94
CA VAL A 218 3.02 2.09 3.87
C VAL A 218 2.67 1.67 2.46
N GLY A 219 1.74 0.73 2.34
CA GLY A 219 1.19 0.37 1.05
C GLY A 219 -0.09 -0.44 1.16
N HIS A 220 -0.98 -0.22 0.19
CA HIS A 220 -2.22 -0.96 0.03
C HIS A 220 -2.14 -1.85 -1.20
N SER A 221 -2.76 -3.04 -1.17
CA SER A 221 -2.72 -4.01 -2.27
C SER A 221 -1.26 -4.35 -2.66
N LYS A 222 -0.89 -4.37 -3.95
CA LYS A 222 0.52 -4.51 -4.39
C LYS A 222 1.47 -3.58 -3.62
N GLY A 223 1.04 -2.37 -3.27
CA GLY A 223 1.83 -1.42 -2.50
C GLY A 223 2.35 -1.99 -1.17
N GLY A 224 1.55 -2.83 -0.50
CA GLY A 224 1.96 -3.46 0.77
C GLY A 224 3.09 -4.48 0.57
N ASN A 225 3.08 -5.20 -0.56
CA ASN A 225 4.18 -6.07 -0.95
C ASN A 225 5.45 -5.26 -1.29
N MET A 226 5.30 -4.21 -2.10
CA MET A 226 6.42 -3.32 -2.45
C MET A 226 7.05 -2.65 -1.22
N ALA A 227 6.24 -2.26 -0.23
CA ALA A 227 6.70 -1.70 1.03
C ALA A 227 7.63 -2.67 1.79
N ALA A 228 7.21 -3.93 1.92
CA ALA A 228 8.01 -4.96 2.56
C ALA A 228 9.29 -5.27 1.77
N TYR A 229 9.19 -5.42 0.44
CA TYR A 229 10.35 -5.70 -0.41
C TYR A 229 11.39 -4.57 -0.36
N ALA A 230 10.95 -3.32 -0.49
CA ALA A 230 11.83 -2.16 -0.45
C ALA A 230 12.61 -2.11 0.87
N ALA A 231 11.94 -2.35 2.00
CA ALA A 231 12.58 -2.41 3.31
C ALA A 231 13.61 -3.56 3.42
N MET A 232 13.30 -4.74 2.90
CA MET A 232 14.26 -5.86 2.84
C MET A 232 15.50 -5.50 2.04
N ARG A 233 15.32 -4.86 0.88
CA ARG A 233 16.46 -4.43 0.06
C ARG A 233 17.25 -3.32 0.74
N LEU A 234 16.60 -2.43 1.48
CA LEU A 234 17.27 -1.38 2.24
C LEU A 234 18.16 -1.98 3.34
N ASP A 235 17.62 -2.91 4.13
CA ASP A 235 18.37 -3.62 5.19
C ASP A 235 19.57 -4.38 4.61
N ALA A 236 19.35 -5.13 3.52
CA ALA A 236 20.41 -5.86 2.82
C ALA A 236 21.48 -4.93 2.24
N THR A 237 21.13 -3.70 1.85
CA THR A 237 22.07 -2.72 1.29
C THR A 237 22.83 -1.98 2.38
N SER A 238 22.16 -1.58 3.47
CA SER A 238 22.76 -0.84 4.55
C SER A 238 21.89 -0.92 5.81
N GLN A 239 22.37 -1.66 6.82
CA GLN A 239 21.70 -1.73 8.13
C GLN A 239 21.40 -0.33 8.70
N LYS A 240 22.34 0.61 8.60
CA LYS A 240 22.16 1.99 9.06
C LYS A 240 20.99 2.72 8.40
N LEU A 241 20.74 2.48 7.11
CA LEU A 241 19.59 3.05 6.42
C LEU A 241 18.32 2.27 6.77
N GLY A 242 18.42 0.94 6.86
CA GLY A 242 17.35 0.05 7.31
C GLY A 242 16.78 0.45 8.68
N ASP A 243 17.65 0.81 9.63
CA ASP A 243 17.29 1.25 10.98
C ASP A 243 16.47 2.55 11.02
N LEU A 244 16.44 3.32 9.93
CA LEU A 244 15.55 4.49 9.80
C LEU A 244 14.09 4.08 9.61
N VAL A 245 13.83 2.88 9.07
CA VAL A 245 12.47 2.37 8.87
C VAL A 245 11.97 1.75 10.17
N SER A 246 11.11 2.46 10.90
CA SER A 246 10.60 1.98 12.19
C SER A 246 9.44 1.00 12.05
N LYS A 247 8.64 1.13 11.00
CA LYS A 247 7.39 0.41 10.82
C LYS A 247 7.02 0.29 9.35
N ILE A 248 6.47 -0.86 8.99
CA ILE A 248 5.95 -1.15 7.66
C ILE A 248 4.48 -1.51 7.81
N TYR A 249 3.58 -0.75 7.19
CA TYR A 249 2.15 -1.04 7.19
C TYR A 249 1.73 -1.65 5.85
N SER A 250 1.24 -2.88 5.88
CA SER A 250 0.71 -3.57 4.72
C SER A 250 -0.82 -3.68 4.83
N MET A 251 -1.53 -2.90 4.02
CA MET A 251 -3.00 -2.85 3.99
C MET A 251 -3.50 -3.79 2.91
N ASP A 252 -3.95 -4.97 3.33
CA ASP A 252 -4.42 -6.05 2.47
C ASP A 252 -3.46 -6.38 1.32
N GLY A 253 -2.16 -6.23 1.58
CA GLY A 253 -1.09 -6.52 0.64
C GLY A 253 -0.72 -8.00 0.63
N PRO A 254 -0.49 -8.59 -0.56
CA PRO A 254 -0.12 -9.99 -0.65
C PRO A 254 1.28 -10.23 -0.07
N GLY A 255 1.57 -11.45 0.36
CA GLY A 255 2.89 -11.81 0.88
C GLY A 255 3.91 -12.06 -0.24
N PHE A 256 4.88 -12.92 0.02
CA PHE A 256 5.89 -13.33 -0.95
C PHE A 256 5.81 -14.82 -1.20
N ALA A 257 6.15 -15.26 -2.42
CA ALA A 257 6.34 -16.68 -2.63
C ALA A 257 7.54 -17.15 -1.76
N SER A 258 7.37 -18.18 -0.93
CA SER A 258 8.42 -18.64 0.00
C SER A 258 9.70 -19.09 -0.70
N ASP A 259 9.61 -19.48 -1.97
CA ASP A 259 10.71 -19.90 -2.82
C ASP A 259 11.41 -18.75 -3.56
N VAL A 260 10.88 -17.52 -3.48
CA VAL A 260 11.45 -16.36 -4.18
C VAL A 260 12.08 -15.33 -3.24
N VAL A 261 12.05 -15.57 -1.92
CA VAL A 261 12.60 -14.67 -0.90
C VAL A 261 13.50 -15.44 0.07
N ASP A 262 14.66 -14.86 0.40
CA ASP A 262 15.51 -15.34 1.50
C ASP A 262 14.80 -15.13 2.84
N THR A 263 14.40 -16.24 3.48
CA THR A 263 13.68 -16.24 4.76
C THR A 263 14.46 -15.61 5.90
N SER A 264 15.81 -15.62 5.86
CA SER A 264 16.64 -15.01 6.91
C SER A 264 16.59 -13.48 6.85
N VAL A 265 16.61 -12.91 5.65
CA VAL A 265 16.43 -11.47 5.42
C VAL A 265 14.99 -11.07 5.73
N PHE A 266 14.02 -11.91 5.35
CA PHE A 266 12.61 -11.66 5.61
C PHE A 266 12.27 -11.62 7.11
N ALA A 267 12.89 -12.48 7.92
CA ALA A 267 12.65 -12.55 9.35
C ALA A 267 12.98 -11.24 10.09
N ASN A 268 14.01 -10.51 9.64
CA ASN A 268 14.36 -9.21 10.23
C ASN A 268 13.28 -8.16 9.94
N VAL A 269 12.80 -8.12 8.70
CA VAL A 269 11.79 -7.15 8.27
C VAL A 269 10.41 -7.48 8.81
N SER A 270 10.04 -8.76 8.91
CA SER A 270 8.72 -9.20 9.33
C SER A 270 8.33 -8.69 10.72
N SER A 271 9.31 -8.55 11.63
CA SER A 271 9.11 -7.97 12.96
C SER A 271 8.63 -6.50 12.95
N ARG A 272 8.90 -5.77 11.86
CA ARG A 272 8.48 -4.38 11.65
C ARG A 272 7.19 -4.26 10.84
N ILE A 273 6.68 -5.36 10.28
CA ILE A 273 5.45 -5.37 9.48
C ILE A 273 4.24 -5.43 10.41
N GLU A 274 3.31 -4.50 10.19
CA GLU A 274 1.94 -4.59 10.67
C GLU A 274 1.01 -4.73 9.48
N LYS A 275 0.42 -5.92 9.37
CA LYS A 275 -0.50 -6.26 8.31
C LYS A 275 -1.93 -6.19 8.81
N VAL A 276 -2.79 -5.51 8.06
CA VAL A 276 -4.23 -5.48 8.33
C VAL A 276 -4.96 -5.94 7.09
N VAL A 277 -5.92 -6.84 7.25
CA VAL A 277 -6.73 -7.38 6.16
C VAL A 277 -8.23 -7.26 6.52
N PRO A 278 -9.14 -7.09 5.55
CA PRO A 278 -10.57 -7.12 5.83
C PRO A 278 -11.05 -8.54 6.18
N GLN A 279 -12.17 -8.67 6.88
CA GLN A 279 -12.73 -9.96 7.28
C GLN A 279 -12.96 -10.95 6.12
N SER A 280 -13.22 -10.47 4.90
CA SER A 280 -13.36 -11.32 3.70
C SER A 280 -12.16 -11.22 2.75
N ALA A 281 -10.96 -10.96 3.28
CA ALA A 281 -9.74 -10.78 2.49
C ALA A 281 -9.43 -11.96 1.56
N PHE A 282 -8.97 -11.63 0.36
CA PHE A 282 -8.38 -12.59 -0.57
C PHE A 282 -6.94 -12.19 -0.90
N ILE A 283 -6.73 -10.93 -1.32
CA ILE A 283 -5.44 -10.38 -1.73
C ILE A 283 -4.41 -10.42 -0.60
N GLY A 284 -4.77 -9.97 0.61
CA GLY A 284 -3.87 -10.04 1.75
C GLY A 284 -3.55 -11.44 2.23
N LEU A 285 -4.21 -12.49 1.72
CA LEU A 285 -3.99 -13.87 2.17
C LEU A 285 -3.31 -14.75 1.12
N ILE A 286 -3.01 -14.23 -0.07
CA ILE A 286 -2.22 -14.96 -1.08
C ILE A 286 -0.71 -14.75 -0.85
N MET A 287 0.08 -15.73 -1.30
CA MET A 287 1.53 -15.79 -1.11
C MET A 287 1.90 -15.70 0.38
N ASP A 288 1.20 -16.47 1.22
CA ASP A 288 1.34 -16.36 2.67
C ASP A 288 2.70 -16.89 3.16
N THR A 289 3.50 -15.98 3.73
CA THR A 289 4.79 -16.27 4.37
C THR A 289 4.71 -16.37 5.89
N GLY A 290 3.50 -16.40 6.46
CA GLY A 290 3.28 -16.49 7.90
C GLY A 290 3.47 -15.17 8.65
N VAL A 291 3.40 -14.03 7.95
CA VAL A 291 3.36 -12.71 8.60
C VAL A 291 2.06 -12.57 9.38
N PRO A 292 2.10 -12.34 10.71
CA PRO A 292 0.90 -12.11 11.49
C PRO A 292 0.11 -10.90 10.95
N TYR A 293 -1.21 -11.04 10.91
CA TYR A 293 -2.11 -9.97 10.48
C TYR A 293 -3.23 -9.75 11.50
N LYS A 294 -3.74 -8.53 11.53
CA LYS A 294 -4.98 -8.17 12.21
C LYS A 294 -6.13 -8.15 11.20
N VAL A 295 -7.34 -8.40 11.67
CA VAL A 295 -8.52 -8.44 10.80
C VAL A 295 -9.46 -7.31 11.15
N THR A 296 -9.81 -6.48 10.17
CA THR A 296 -10.80 -5.41 10.32
C THR A 296 -12.14 -5.78 9.70
N THR A 297 -13.21 -5.27 10.28
CA THR A 297 -14.54 -5.35 9.67
C THR A 297 -14.67 -4.38 8.49
N ALA A 298 -15.45 -4.74 7.48
CA ALA A 298 -15.65 -3.92 6.28
C ALA A 298 -17.10 -3.97 5.79
N ASP A 299 -17.64 -2.80 5.44
CA ASP A 299 -19.03 -2.61 4.99
C ASP A 299 -19.17 -2.83 3.47
N SER A 300 -18.81 -4.02 3.02
CA SER A 300 -18.86 -4.40 1.61
C SER A 300 -18.82 -5.92 1.46
N ILE A 301 -18.87 -6.43 0.23
CA ILE A 301 -18.98 -7.87 -0.02
C ILE A 301 -17.89 -8.37 -1.00
N GLY A 302 -17.32 -9.54 -0.70
CA GLY A 302 -16.30 -10.18 -1.55
C GLY A 302 -15.06 -9.30 -1.72
N LEU A 303 -14.51 -9.26 -2.94
CA LEU A 303 -13.33 -8.43 -3.26
C LEU A 303 -13.56 -6.93 -3.07
N MET A 304 -14.80 -6.46 -3.01
CA MET A 304 -15.06 -5.04 -2.76
C MET A 304 -14.60 -4.62 -1.35
N GLN A 305 -14.43 -5.56 -0.41
CA GLN A 305 -13.81 -5.26 0.89
C GLN A 305 -12.32 -4.93 0.77
N HIS A 306 -11.67 -5.25 -0.36
CA HIS A 306 -10.28 -4.86 -0.61
C HIS A 306 -10.11 -3.34 -0.57
N PHE A 307 -11.07 -2.58 -1.11
CA PHE A 307 -11.00 -1.11 -1.08
C PHE A 307 -11.10 -0.57 0.36
N GLY A 308 -10.05 0.12 0.81
CA GLY A 308 -9.93 0.68 2.16
C GLY A 308 -11.06 1.62 2.55
N MET A 309 -11.75 2.22 1.57
CA MET A 309 -12.92 3.07 1.79
C MET A 309 -14.08 2.39 2.53
N TYR A 310 -14.16 1.06 2.52
CA TYR A 310 -15.20 0.29 3.21
C TYR A 310 -14.77 -0.21 4.60
N TRP A 311 -13.53 0.00 5.00
CA TRP A 311 -13.01 -0.52 6.27
C TRP A 311 -13.58 0.29 7.42
N GLN A 312 -14.06 -0.42 8.44
CA GLN A 312 -14.74 0.20 9.56
C GLN A 312 -13.73 0.63 10.62
N VAL A 313 -14.06 1.72 11.30
CA VAL A 313 -13.23 2.32 12.35
C VAL A 313 -14.04 2.54 13.61
N LYS A 314 -13.37 2.41 14.75
CA LYS A 314 -13.95 2.55 16.08
C LYS A 314 -12.90 3.13 17.02
N ASN A 315 -13.27 4.19 17.74
CA ASN A 315 -12.43 4.83 18.76
C ASN A 315 -11.01 5.23 18.27
N GLY A 316 -10.89 5.70 17.02
CA GLY A 316 -9.61 6.11 16.46
C GLY A 316 -8.73 4.97 15.93
N ASP A 317 -9.21 3.73 15.91
CA ASP A 317 -8.52 2.62 15.24
C ASP A 317 -9.49 1.83 14.36
N PHE A 318 -9.03 0.77 13.70
CA PHE A 318 -9.92 -0.14 12.98
C PHE A 318 -10.86 -0.87 13.94
N ASP A 319 -12.09 -1.16 13.48
CA ASP A 319 -12.99 -2.04 14.22
C ASP A 319 -12.58 -3.50 13.97
N TYR A 320 -11.62 -3.95 14.77
CA TYR A 320 -10.99 -5.26 14.65
C TYR A 320 -11.94 -6.40 15.03
N CYS A 321 -11.75 -7.54 14.39
CA CYS A 321 -12.38 -8.82 14.71
C CYS A 321 -11.32 -9.94 14.80
N ASP A 322 -11.70 -11.07 15.38
CA ASP A 322 -10.75 -12.12 15.77
C ASP A 322 -10.12 -12.85 14.59
N CYS A 323 -10.87 -13.04 13.51
CA CYS A 323 -10.42 -13.82 12.35
C CYS A 323 -11.12 -13.42 11.06
N VAL A 324 -10.48 -13.76 9.94
CA VAL A 324 -11.13 -13.73 8.63
C VAL A 324 -12.26 -14.76 8.58
N THR A 325 -13.20 -14.56 7.65
CA THR A 325 -14.31 -15.50 7.47
C THR A 325 -13.79 -16.89 7.05
N PRO A 326 -14.47 -17.98 7.43
CA PRO A 326 -14.08 -19.34 7.00
C PRO A 326 -13.97 -19.47 5.47
N ARG A 327 -14.81 -18.75 4.72
CA ARG A 327 -14.79 -18.72 3.26
C ARG A 327 -13.51 -18.06 2.73
N ALA A 328 -13.15 -16.89 3.26
CA ALA A 328 -11.91 -16.20 2.88
C ALA A 328 -10.70 -17.12 3.10
N LEU A 329 -10.61 -17.73 4.28
CA LEU A 329 -9.54 -18.67 4.60
C LEU A 329 -9.50 -19.87 3.66
N ALA A 330 -10.65 -20.49 3.37
CA ALA A 330 -10.74 -21.64 2.47
C ALA A 330 -10.31 -21.30 1.04
N VAL A 331 -10.78 -20.16 0.50
CA VAL A 331 -10.42 -19.74 -0.86
C VAL A 331 -8.94 -19.38 -0.96
N SER A 332 -8.41 -18.64 0.01
CA SER A 332 -6.98 -18.28 0.00
C SER A 332 -6.08 -19.49 0.17
N LYS A 333 -6.46 -20.48 0.99
CA LYS A 333 -5.73 -21.75 1.08
C LYS A 333 -5.69 -22.49 -0.25
N ALA A 334 -6.84 -22.64 -0.93
CA ALA A 334 -6.90 -23.27 -2.24
C ALA A 334 -6.06 -22.52 -3.29
N ALA A 335 -6.08 -21.19 -3.28
CA ALA A 335 -5.27 -20.37 -4.17
C ALA A 335 -3.76 -20.55 -3.90
N ASN A 336 -3.35 -20.53 -2.63
CA ASN A 336 -1.94 -20.75 -2.25
C ASN A 336 -1.45 -22.15 -2.64
N GLU A 337 -2.24 -23.20 -2.39
CA GLU A 337 -1.90 -24.58 -2.79
C GLU A 337 -1.76 -24.73 -4.31
N TRP A 338 -2.62 -24.02 -5.06
CA TRP A 338 -2.55 -24.00 -6.52
C TRP A 338 -1.32 -23.25 -7.05
N MET A 339 -0.92 -22.14 -6.42
CA MET A 339 0.24 -21.33 -6.84
C MET A 339 1.57 -21.98 -6.43
N MET A 340 1.71 -22.36 -5.16
CA MET A 340 3.03 -22.50 -4.50
C MET A 340 3.66 -23.89 -4.62
N ASN A 341 2.89 -24.93 -4.91
CA ASN A 341 3.37 -26.33 -4.94
C ASN A 341 3.75 -26.82 -6.34
N LEU A 342 4.40 -25.96 -7.14
CA LEU A 342 4.73 -26.24 -8.55
C LEU A 342 6.10 -25.67 -8.92
N PRO A 343 6.84 -26.32 -9.85
CA PRO A 343 8.02 -25.74 -10.48
C PRO A 343 7.70 -24.41 -11.17
N PHE A 344 8.70 -23.53 -11.26
CA PHE A 344 8.60 -22.19 -11.86
C PHE A 344 7.85 -22.19 -13.21
N GLU A 345 8.26 -23.03 -14.16
CA GLU A 345 7.67 -23.08 -15.51
C GLU A 345 6.18 -23.42 -15.49
N GLU A 346 5.77 -24.34 -14.62
CA GLU A 346 4.37 -24.74 -14.49
C GLU A 346 3.56 -23.67 -13.76
N ARG A 347 4.14 -22.97 -12.77
CA ARG A 347 3.51 -21.82 -12.10
C ARG A 347 3.26 -20.69 -13.10
N LYS A 348 4.28 -20.32 -13.89
CA LYS A 348 4.17 -19.32 -14.96
C LYS A 348 3.08 -19.70 -15.98
N ARG A 349 3.15 -20.92 -16.54
CA ARG A 349 2.19 -21.41 -17.54
C ARG A 349 0.73 -21.31 -17.07
N ARG A 350 0.49 -21.67 -15.81
CA ARG A 350 -0.85 -21.64 -15.20
C ARG A 350 -1.37 -20.22 -14.99
N ILE A 351 -0.51 -19.34 -14.48
CA ILE A 351 -0.84 -17.93 -14.26
C ILE A 351 -1.11 -17.23 -15.60
N ASP A 352 -0.25 -17.46 -16.60
CA ASP A 352 -0.43 -16.94 -17.96
C ASP A 352 -1.76 -17.41 -18.56
N ALA A 353 -2.17 -18.64 -18.29
CA ALA A 353 -3.46 -19.17 -18.75
C ALA A 353 -4.63 -18.45 -18.09
N VAL A 354 -4.60 -18.24 -16.77
CA VAL A 354 -5.64 -17.49 -16.04
C VAL A 354 -5.72 -16.04 -16.52
N TYR A 355 -4.57 -15.37 -16.67
CA TYR A 355 -4.52 -14.01 -17.22
C TYR A 355 -5.14 -13.93 -18.61
N LYS A 356 -4.77 -14.85 -19.53
CA LYS A 356 -5.34 -14.91 -20.88
C LYS A 356 -6.86 -15.09 -20.88
N ILE A 357 -7.39 -15.84 -19.92
CA ILE A 357 -8.83 -16.01 -19.78
C ILE A 357 -9.47 -14.66 -19.47
N PHE A 358 -8.98 -13.96 -18.43
CA PHE A 358 -9.51 -12.67 -18.05
C PHE A 358 -9.36 -11.61 -19.15
N SER A 359 -8.20 -11.53 -19.80
CA SER A 359 -7.97 -10.58 -20.89
C SER A 359 -8.88 -10.82 -22.10
N ASN A 360 -9.25 -12.09 -22.37
CA ASN A 360 -10.12 -12.45 -23.48
C ASN A 360 -11.61 -12.23 -23.21
N LEU A 361 -12.00 -11.92 -21.96
CA LEU A 361 -13.41 -11.63 -21.64
C LEU A 361 -13.89 -10.27 -22.18
N GLY A 362 -12.96 -9.39 -22.55
CA GLY A 362 -13.25 -8.10 -23.16
C GLY A 362 -13.58 -6.97 -22.17
N TYR A 363 -13.37 -7.18 -20.87
CA TYR A 363 -13.56 -6.16 -19.84
C TYR A 363 -12.20 -5.55 -19.46
N PRO A 364 -11.94 -4.25 -19.69
CA PRO A 364 -10.64 -3.63 -19.38
C PRO A 364 -10.35 -3.53 -17.87
N THR A 365 -11.37 -3.57 -17.00
CA THR A 365 -11.23 -3.43 -15.55
C THR A 365 -12.00 -4.48 -14.75
N PHE A 366 -11.56 -4.74 -13.52
CA PHE A 366 -12.29 -5.60 -12.58
C PHE A 366 -13.63 -5.01 -12.15
N ASP A 367 -13.74 -3.68 -12.04
CA ASP A 367 -15.01 -3.03 -11.72
C ASP A 367 -16.04 -3.33 -12.80
N GLU A 368 -15.67 -3.16 -14.08
CA GLU A 368 -16.53 -3.48 -15.21
C GLU A 368 -16.87 -4.98 -15.25
N MET A 369 -15.88 -5.85 -15.03
CA MET A 369 -16.12 -7.29 -14.95
C MET A 369 -17.10 -7.66 -13.82
N SER A 370 -17.02 -6.97 -12.67
CA SER A 370 -17.92 -7.19 -11.53
C SER A 370 -19.36 -6.75 -11.83
N LEU A 371 -19.55 -5.68 -12.61
CA LEU A 371 -20.86 -5.25 -13.07
C LEU A 371 -21.51 -6.28 -14.02
N HIS A 372 -20.68 -7.00 -14.78
CA HIS A 372 -21.11 -8.05 -15.71
C HIS A 372 -20.91 -9.47 -15.15
N TRP A 373 -20.86 -9.63 -13.83
CA TRP A 373 -20.46 -10.89 -13.20
C TRP A 373 -21.32 -12.10 -13.63
N SER A 374 -22.63 -11.90 -13.82
CA SER A 374 -23.54 -12.95 -14.31
C SER A 374 -23.23 -13.45 -15.71
N GLU A 375 -22.60 -12.63 -16.56
CA GLU A 375 -22.16 -12.99 -17.90
C GLU A 375 -20.74 -13.57 -17.92
N VAL A 376 -19.90 -13.11 -16.99
CA VAL A 376 -18.50 -13.53 -16.81
C VAL A 376 -18.42 -14.97 -16.28
N VAL A 377 -19.22 -15.32 -15.27
CA VAL A 377 -19.17 -16.63 -14.61
C VAL A 377 -19.37 -17.81 -15.58
N PRO A 378 -20.40 -17.81 -16.46
CA PRO A 378 -20.56 -18.89 -17.44
C PRO A 378 -19.38 -19.01 -18.41
N LYS A 379 -18.79 -17.87 -18.84
CA LYS A 379 -17.62 -17.85 -19.72
C LYS A 379 -16.40 -18.46 -19.01
N LEU A 380 -16.14 -18.05 -17.76
CA LEU A 380 -15.07 -18.60 -16.93
C LEU A 380 -15.24 -20.11 -16.71
N LEU A 381 -16.44 -20.57 -16.36
CA LEU A 381 -16.76 -21.99 -16.19
C LEU A 381 -16.51 -22.79 -17.47
N LYS A 382 -16.98 -22.29 -18.62
CA LYS A 382 -16.82 -22.97 -19.91
C LYS A 382 -15.34 -23.13 -20.29
N VAL A 383 -14.52 -22.12 -20.03
CA VAL A 383 -13.08 -22.21 -20.27
C VAL A 383 -12.44 -23.17 -19.28
N ALA A 384 -12.77 -23.05 -17.99
CA ALA A 384 -12.27 -23.92 -16.94
C ALA A 384 -12.55 -25.41 -17.17
N MET A 385 -13.69 -25.76 -17.77
CA MET A 385 -14.06 -27.15 -18.09
C MET A 385 -13.08 -27.85 -19.03
N HIS A 386 -12.29 -27.09 -19.80
CA HIS A 386 -11.30 -27.63 -20.74
C HIS A 386 -9.87 -27.55 -20.20
N MET A 387 -9.71 -27.21 -18.91
CA MET A 387 -8.41 -27.10 -18.24
C MET A 387 -8.14 -28.31 -17.34
N ASP A 388 -6.90 -28.42 -16.84
CA ASP A 388 -6.58 -29.44 -15.84
C ASP A 388 -7.40 -29.23 -14.56
N SER A 389 -7.66 -30.33 -13.85
CA SER A 389 -8.54 -30.36 -12.67
C SER A 389 -8.17 -29.32 -11.61
N LYS A 390 -6.86 -29.06 -11.42
CA LYS A 390 -6.39 -28.06 -10.46
C LYS A 390 -6.70 -26.63 -10.92
N THR A 391 -6.54 -26.32 -12.20
CA THR A 391 -6.89 -24.99 -12.72
C THR A 391 -8.40 -24.76 -12.74
N HIS A 392 -9.19 -25.81 -13.02
CA HIS A 392 -10.64 -25.75 -12.85
C HIS A 392 -11.05 -25.46 -11.40
N GLU A 393 -10.39 -26.08 -10.42
CA GLU A 393 -10.64 -25.85 -8.99
C GLU A 393 -10.23 -24.44 -8.53
N LEU A 394 -9.12 -23.89 -9.03
CA LEU A 394 -8.77 -22.49 -8.79
C LEU A 394 -9.85 -21.57 -9.36
N ILE A 395 -10.21 -21.70 -10.64
CA ILE A 395 -11.19 -20.81 -11.26
C ILE A 395 -12.51 -20.90 -10.49
N ARG A 396 -12.93 -22.10 -10.07
CA ARG A 396 -14.09 -22.29 -9.18
C ARG A 396 -13.92 -21.60 -7.83
N SER A 397 -12.76 -21.70 -7.20
CA SER A 397 -12.48 -21.09 -5.89
C SER A 397 -12.45 -19.56 -5.97
N VAL A 398 -11.79 -19.02 -6.98
CA VAL A 398 -11.78 -17.59 -7.33
C VAL A 398 -13.20 -17.13 -7.59
N MET A 399 -13.96 -17.79 -8.48
CA MET A 399 -15.37 -17.48 -8.71
C MET A 399 -16.20 -17.52 -7.42
N SER A 400 -15.90 -18.44 -6.51
CA SER A 400 -16.54 -18.48 -5.21
C SER A 400 -16.18 -17.28 -4.33
N ALA A 401 -14.97 -16.71 -4.37
CA ALA A 401 -14.68 -15.46 -3.66
C ALA A 401 -15.50 -14.27 -4.21
N PHE A 402 -15.85 -14.31 -5.50
CA PHE A 402 -16.64 -13.26 -6.16
C PHE A 402 -18.17 -13.45 -6.07
N ALA A 403 -18.67 -14.65 -5.76
CA ALA A 403 -20.09 -15.03 -5.90
C ALA A 403 -21.07 -14.46 -4.84
N LEU A 404 -20.90 -13.20 -4.43
CA LEU A 404 -21.91 -12.47 -3.65
C LEU A 404 -22.37 -11.15 -4.29
N VAL A 405 -22.01 -10.90 -5.56
CA VAL A 405 -22.57 -9.77 -6.33
C VAL A 405 -24.07 -9.97 -6.66
N GLY A 406 -24.64 -11.18 -6.51
CA GLY A 406 -25.99 -11.49 -6.97
C GLY A 406 -27.08 -11.75 -5.90
N GLY A 407 -26.82 -11.48 -4.62
CA GLY A 407 -27.59 -12.09 -3.53
C GLY A 407 -28.49 -11.21 -2.66
N SER A 408 -28.49 -9.88 -2.77
CA SER A 408 -29.15 -9.04 -1.75
C SER A 408 -29.93 -7.81 -2.23
N ASP A 409 -30.27 -7.69 -3.52
CA ASP A 409 -31.20 -6.64 -4.00
C ASP A 409 -32.63 -7.17 -4.27
N LYS A 410 -33.06 -8.15 -3.49
CA LYS A 410 -34.48 -8.48 -3.35
C LYS A 410 -34.79 -8.84 -1.90
N LYS A 411 -35.02 -7.83 -1.08
CA LYS A 411 -36.16 -7.80 -0.15
C LYS A 411 -36.41 -6.35 0.27
N SER A 412 -37.59 -5.90 -0.13
CA SER A 412 -38.34 -4.70 0.23
C SER A 412 -38.11 -4.16 1.63
#